data_AF-A0A7D8V4X9-F1
#
_entry.id   AF-A0A7D8V4X9-F1
#
_cell.length_a   1.000
_cell.length_b   1.000
_cell.length_c   1.000
_cell.angle_alpha   90.00
_cell.angle_beta   90.00
_cell.angle_gamma   90.00
#
_symmetry.space_group_name_H-M   'P 1'
#
loop_
_entity.id
_entity.type
_entity.pdbx_description
1 polymer ?
#
loop_
_entity_poly.entity_id
_entity_poly.type
_entity_poly.pdbx_seq_one_letter_code
_entity_poly.pdbx_strand_id
1 'polypeptide(L)'
;MTLTAYAAYAKPLGAYYAYVPTLLSPVHPSYLPIGPLDVVGLMRLSSVVNWVASDTKGKPRASALQEVFGIWVVMCGAETFLSLATGVTPPWLLNPTFPIVAAVIHLVNTRTPLVKLLPEKPTLALEIAAAVPDAIGRVLLCTRFTTLPILYPGTSWLNLPATYSTILLVPFIFAVPFAAFAFTGGNLFAPEVKLTTPAELRPWGWTAVDAWIPLFITTLFMMLIGPKKGWRHGFGTYLDEDAAIVVCAIVTIVIFEARAIWNFAPRPKKSGKSKSKKAKKEKAEKEKEKKSE
;
A
#
# COMPACT_ATOMS: atom_id res chain seq x y z
N MET A 1 -8.33 3.36 34.42
CA MET A 1 -6.90 3.58 34.17
C MET A 1 -6.63 5.06 34.39
N THR A 2 -5.79 5.43 35.35
CA THR A 2 -5.59 6.83 35.76
C THR A 2 -4.76 7.60 34.72
N LEU A 3 -5.07 8.89 34.51
CA LEU A 3 -4.36 9.84 33.63
C LEU A 3 -2.83 9.82 33.79
N THR A 4 -2.34 9.46 34.97
CA THR A 4 -0.92 9.33 35.30
C THR A 4 -0.20 8.19 34.59
N ALA A 5 -0.89 7.09 34.25
CA ALA A 5 -0.29 6.00 33.48
C ALA A 5 -0.05 6.39 32.01
N TYR A 6 -0.93 7.22 31.43
CA TYR A 6 -0.81 7.69 30.04
C TYR A 6 0.41 8.59 29.82
N ALA A 7 0.70 9.50 30.76
CA ALA A 7 1.85 10.39 30.66
C ALA A 7 3.20 9.62 30.61
N ALA A 8 3.28 8.46 31.27
CA ALA A 8 4.46 7.61 31.25
C ALA A 8 4.71 6.93 29.89
N TYR A 9 3.65 6.58 29.15
CA TYR A 9 3.76 5.97 27.82
C TYR A 9 3.90 7.00 26.69
N ALA A 10 3.45 8.24 26.88
CA ALA A 10 3.56 9.31 25.88
C ALA A 10 5.01 9.80 25.68
N LYS A 11 5.83 9.80 26.74
CA LYS A 11 7.20 10.30 26.72
C LYS A 11 8.14 9.56 25.74
N PRO A 12 8.17 8.21 25.70
CA PRO A 12 8.99 7.49 24.71
C PRO A 12 8.47 7.67 23.27
N LEU A 13 7.16 7.85 23.07
CA LEU A 13 6.59 8.07 21.73
C LEU A 13 6.99 9.42 21.12
N GLY A 14 7.17 10.46 21.96
CA GLY A 14 7.61 11.78 21.52
C GLY A 14 8.97 11.79 20.81
N ALA A 15 9.89 10.90 21.20
CA ALA A 15 11.19 10.77 20.54
C ALA A 15 11.06 10.24 19.11
N TYR A 16 10.17 9.28 18.87
CA TYR A 16 9.90 8.76 17.52
C TYR A 16 9.13 9.77 16.68
N TYR A 17 8.23 10.53 17.30
CA TYR A 17 7.48 11.58 16.60
C TYR A 17 8.38 12.68 16.04
N ALA A 18 9.47 13.03 16.73
CA ALA A 18 10.43 14.03 16.26
C ALA A 18 11.02 13.72 14.87
N TYR A 19 11.03 12.45 14.44
CA TYR A 19 11.52 12.05 13.12
C TYR A 19 10.48 12.13 12.01
N VAL A 20 9.18 12.14 12.34
CA VAL A 20 8.10 12.19 11.33
C VAL A 20 8.17 13.47 10.49
N PRO A 21 8.35 14.68 11.06
CA PRO A 21 8.57 15.89 10.28
C PRO A 21 9.76 15.78 9.33
N THR A 22 10.85 15.13 9.73
CA THR A 22 12.02 14.95 8.87
C THR A 22 11.73 14.02 7.69
N LEU A 23 10.99 12.92 7.92
CA LEU A 23 10.58 11.99 6.85
C LEU A 23 9.60 12.63 5.84
N LEU A 24 8.85 13.62 6.29
CA LEU A 24 7.89 14.38 5.48
C LEU A 24 8.47 15.70 4.93
N SER A 25 9.61 16.14 5.44
CA SER A 25 10.22 17.40 5.01
C SER A 25 10.63 17.28 3.55
N PRO A 26 10.37 18.31 2.72
CA PRO A 26 10.70 18.25 1.31
C PRO A 26 12.21 18.08 1.15
N VAL A 27 12.64 17.16 0.26
CA VAL A 27 14.05 16.99 -0.07
C VAL A 27 14.66 18.30 -0.58
N HIS A 28 13.89 19.07 -1.37
CA HIS A 28 14.24 20.43 -1.73
C HIS A 28 12.98 21.32 -1.79
N PRO A 29 12.90 22.42 -1.03
CA PRO A 29 11.69 23.26 -0.92
C PRO A 29 11.10 23.72 -2.26
N SER A 30 11.95 24.09 -3.23
CA SER A 30 11.51 24.67 -4.51
C SER A 30 11.47 23.71 -5.70
N TYR A 31 12.29 22.64 -5.70
CA TYR A 31 12.52 21.81 -6.89
C TYR A 31 12.06 20.36 -6.69
N LEU A 32 12.03 19.89 -5.44
CA LEU A 32 11.67 18.53 -5.10
C LEU A 32 10.84 18.55 -3.81
N PRO A 33 9.59 19.07 -3.86
CA PRO A 33 8.72 19.24 -2.70
C PRO A 33 8.09 17.91 -2.27
N ILE A 34 8.89 16.84 -2.23
CA ILE A 34 8.48 15.49 -1.85
C ILE A 34 9.33 15.04 -0.68
N GLY A 35 8.72 14.30 0.26
CA GLY A 35 9.44 13.78 1.41
C GLY A 35 10.36 12.61 1.02
N PRO A 36 11.44 12.35 1.77
CA PRO A 36 12.22 11.13 1.63
C PRO A 36 11.37 9.86 1.65
N LEU A 37 10.31 9.84 2.46
CA LEU A 37 9.38 8.72 2.53
C LEU A 37 8.66 8.48 1.19
N ASP A 38 8.25 9.55 0.52
CA ASP A 38 7.63 9.47 -0.80
C ASP A 38 8.63 8.96 -1.84
N VAL A 39 9.87 9.44 -1.83
CA VAL A 39 10.93 8.94 -2.72
C VAL A 39 11.11 7.43 -2.56
N VAL A 40 11.19 6.93 -1.33
CA VAL A 40 11.31 5.49 -1.04
C VAL A 40 10.08 4.72 -1.54
N GLY A 41 8.88 5.25 -1.30
CA GLY A 41 7.63 4.68 -1.81
C GLY A 41 7.60 4.58 -3.34
N LEU A 42 8.02 5.65 -4.03
CA LEU A 42 8.09 5.70 -5.49
C LEU A 42 9.15 4.74 -6.04
N MET A 43 10.33 4.70 -5.44
CA MET A 43 11.37 3.74 -5.84
C MET A 43 10.91 2.30 -5.70
N ARG A 44 10.20 1.98 -4.60
CA ARG A 44 9.61 0.66 -4.38
C ARG A 44 8.53 0.36 -5.42
N LEU A 45 7.61 1.28 -5.66
CA LEU A 45 6.56 1.12 -6.66
C LEU A 45 7.18 0.83 -8.03
N SER A 46 8.15 1.63 -8.48
CA SER A 46 8.87 1.41 -9.74
C SER A 46 9.58 0.06 -9.80
N SER A 47 10.16 -0.40 -8.68
CA SER A 47 10.79 -1.73 -8.60
C SER A 47 9.77 -2.86 -8.77
N VAL A 48 8.59 -2.74 -8.14
CA VAL A 48 7.49 -3.70 -8.30
C VAL A 48 6.99 -3.71 -9.74
N VAL A 49 6.78 -2.54 -10.35
CA VAL A 49 6.43 -2.44 -11.78
C VAL A 49 7.49 -3.13 -12.63
N ASN A 50 8.77 -2.91 -12.35
CA ASN A 50 9.86 -3.53 -13.07
C ASN A 50 9.84 -5.06 -12.95
N TRP A 51 9.62 -5.61 -11.74
CA TRP A 51 9.53 -7.05 -11.55
C TRP A 51 8.37 -7.65 -12.33
N VAL A 52 7.18 -7.04 -12.27
CA VAL A 52 6.00 -7.47 -13.05
C VAL A 52 6.27 -7.38 -14.56
N ALA A 53 6.87 -6.30 -15.01
CA ALA A 53 7.18 -6.05 -16.42
C ALA A 53 8.37 -6.85 -16.96
N SER A 54 9.20 -7.43 -16.09
CA SER A 54 10.33 -8.30 -16.44
C SER A 54 9.98 -9.78 -16.40
N ASP A 55 8.95 -10.18 -15.65
CA ASP A 55 8.44 -11.57 -15.62
C ASP A 55 7.53 -11.88 -16.83
N THR A 56 8.02 -11.59 -18.03
CA THR A 56 7.22 -11.69 -19.27
C THR A 56 7.24 -13.07 -19.90
N LYS A 57 8.04 -14.02 -19.38
CA LYS A 57 8.19 -15.39 -19.94
C LYS A 57 8.41 -15.38 -21.46
N GLY A 58 9.21 -14.44 -21.96
CA GLY A 58 9.50 -14.26 -23.38
C GLY A 58 8.54 -13.33 -24.14
N LYS A 59 7.52 -12.77 -23.50
CA LYS A 59 6.70 -11.70 -24.09
C LYS A 59 7.46 -10.37 -24.10
N PRO A 60 7.14 -9.46 -25.05
CA PRO A 60 7.69 -8.11 -25.01
C PRO A 60 7.31 -7.41 -23.70
N ARG A 61 8.06 -6.38 -23.32
CA ARG A 61 7.75 -5.51 -22.19
C ARG A 61 6.80 -4.38 -22.63
N ALA A 62 5.97 -3.87 -21.73
CA ALA A 62 5.18 -2.67 -22.01
C ALA A 62 6.08 -1.47 -22.38
N SER A 63 5.52 -0.54 -23.16
CA SER A 63 6.21 0.69 -23.53
C SER A 63 6.50 1.56 -22.29
N ALA A 64 7.53 2.40 -22.36
CA ALA A 64 7.87 3.29 -21.24
C ALA A 64 6.73 4.25 -20.91
N LEU A 65 6.03 4.77 -21.93
CA LEU A 65 4.89 5.66 -21.76
C LEU A 65 3.72 4.96 -21.07
N GLN A 66 3.44 3.70 -21.45
CA GLN A 66 2.38 2.91 -20.82
C GLN A 66 2.68 2.61 -19.35
N GLU A 67 3.94 2.32 -19.01
CA GLU A 67 4.34 2.15 -17.60
C GLU A 67 4.23 3.44 -16.78
N VAL A 68 4.66 4.57 -17.35
CA VAL A 68 4.51 5.89 -16.72
C VAL A 68 3.05 6.23 -16.48
N PHE A 69 2.19 6.00 -17.49
CA PHE A 69 0.75 6.19 -17.35
C PHE A 69 0.16 5.29 -16.26
N GLY A 70 0.57 4.02 -16.20
CA GLY A 70 0.15 3.11 -15.13
C GLY A 70 0.55 3.61 -13.73
N ILE A 71 1.74 4.17 -13.58
CA ILE A 71 2.18 4.78 -12.30
C ILE A 71 1.34 6.01 -11.95
N TRP A 72 1.05 6.89 -12.91
CA TRP A 72 0.18 8.03 -12.68
C TRP A 72 -1.22 7.61 -12.27
N VAL A 73 -1.78 6.58 -12.91
CA VAL A 73 -3.06 6.00 -12.50
C VAL A 73 -2.98 5.55 -11.04
N VAL A 74 -1.97 4.75 -10.66
CA VAL A 74 -1.80 4.25 -9.28
C VAL A 74 -1.70 5.40 -8.26
N MET A 75 -0.98 6.47 -8.58
CA MET A 75 -0.73 7.56 -7.63
C MET A 75 -1.86 8.59 -7.57
N CYS A 76 -2.35 9.02 -8.73
CA CYS A 76 -3.30 10.11 -8.86
C CYS A 76 -4.76 9.64 -8.96
N GLY A 77 -5.00 8.32 -9.06
CA GLY A 77 -6.34 7.79 -9.31
C GLY A 77 -7.31 8.01 -8.15
N ALA A 78 -6.84 7.98 -6.91
CA ALA A 78 -7.66 8.28 -5.74
C ALA A 78 -8.16 9.72 -5.74
N GLU A 79 -7.24 10.68 -5.93
CA GLU A 79 -7.56 12.10 -6.07
C GLU A 79 -8.51 12.32 -7.24
N THR A 80 -8.22 11.73 -8.39
CA THR A 80 -9.06 11.85 -9.60
C THR A 80 -10.47 11.33 -9.34
N PHE A 81 -10.60 10.18 -8.68
CA PHE A 81 -11.90 9.60 -8.36
C PHE A 81 -12.70 10.49 -7.39
N LEU A 82 -12.07 10.99 -6.32
CA LEU A 82 -12.74 11.85 -5.35
C LEU A 82 -13.11 13.21 -5.95
N SER A 83 -12.23 13.77 -6.76
CA SER A 83 -12.48 14.98 -7.56
C SER A 83 -13.67 14.81 -8.49
N LEU A 84 -13.76 13.67 -9.19
CA LEU A 84 -14.92 13.33 -10.01
C LEU A 84 -16.20 13.25 -9.16
N ALA A 85 -16.13 12.60 -7.99
CA ALA A 85 -17.27 12.45 -7.10
C ALA A 85 -17.72 13.77 -6.44
N THR A 86 -16.83 14.74 -6.30
CA THR A 86 -17.08 16.03 -5.62
C THR A 86 -17.24 17.20 -6.58
N GLY A 87 -16.96 17.03 -7.87
CA GLY A 87 -16.95 18.11 -8.85
C GLY A 87 -15.80 19.11 -8.66
N VAL A 88 -14.73 18.73 -7.95
CA VAL A 88 -13.55 19.57 -7.70
C VAL A 88 -12.41 19.14 -8.62
N THR A 89 -11.62 20.09 -9.14
CA THR A 89 -10.44 19.76 -9.95
C THR A 89 -9.41 18.94 -9.15
N PRO A 90 -8.89 17.81 -9.68
CA PRO A 90 -7.82 17.05 -9.04
C PRO A 90 -6.58 17.90 -8.73
N PRO A 91 -6.02 17.86 -7.50
CA PRO A 91 -4.84 18.64 -7.14
C PRO A 91 -3.63 18.40 -8.05
N TRP A 92 -3.39 17.16 -8.47
CA TRP A 92 -2.30 16.81 -9.37
C TRP A 92 -2.38 17.48 -10.76
N LEU A 93 -3.57 17.94 -11.19
CA LEU A 93 -3.71 18.73 -12.43
C LEU A 93 -3.32 20.20 -12.22
N LEU A 94 -3.48 20.71 -11.00
CA LEU A 94 -3.06 22.06 -10.63
C LEU A 94 -1.54 22.12 -10.39
N ASN A 95 -0.99 21.05 -9.81
CA ASN A 95 0.44 20.90 -9.57
C ASN A 95 0.92 19.49 -9.97
N PRO A 96 1.44 19.32 -11.20
CA PRO A 96 1.88 18.01 -11.70
C PRO A 96 3.29 17.63 -11.22
N THR A 97 3.92 18.37 -10.30
CA THR A 97 5.28 18.07 -9.85
C THR A 97 5.40 16.64 -9.32
N PHE A 98 4.45 16.17 -8.50
CA PHE A 98 4.47 14.82 -7.93
C PHE A 98 4.44 13.71 -8.99
N PRO A 99 3.45 13.66 -9.93
CA PRO A 99 3.44 12.65 -10.98
C PRO A 99 4.65 12.75 -11.92
N ILE A 100 5.15 13.95 -12.22
CA ILE A 100 6.35 14.12 -13.04
C ILE A 100 7.57 13.50 -12.36
N VAL A 101 7.79 13.78 -11.07
CA VAL A 101 8.90 13.20 -10.30
C VAL A 101 8.78 11.67 -10.24
N ALA A 102 7.56 11.15 -10.08
CA ALA A 102 7.33 9.71 -10.11
C ALA A 102 7.70 9.07 -11.45
N ALA A 103 7.33 9.72 -12.57
CA ALA A 103 7.70 9.27 -13.90
C ALA A 103 9.23 9.27 -14.07
N VAL A 104 9.92 10.32 -13.61
CA VAL A 104 11.38 10.41 -13.66
C VAL A 104 12.02 9.29 -12.84
N ILE A 105 11.62 9.11 -11.57
CA ILE A 105 12.13 8.02 -10.71
C ILE A 105 11.92 6.67 -11.38
N HIS A 106 10.74 6.44 -11.97
CA HIS A 106 10.44 5.20 -12.67
C HIS A 106 11.35 4.96 -13.87
N LEU A 107 11.50 5.95 -14.74
CA LEU A 107 12.34 5.83 -15.93
C LEU A 107 13.80 5.63 -15.55
N VAL A 108 14.29 6.35 -14.53
CA VAL A 108 15.64 6.18 -13.99
C VAL A 108 15.82 4.75 -13.47
N ASN A 109 14.89 4.25 -12.65
CA ASN A 109 14.99 2.92 -12.05
C ASN A 109 14.85 1.76 -13.04
N THR A 110 14.11 1.95 -14.14
CA THR A 110 13.72 0.84 -15.02
C THR A 110 14.28 0.88 -16.43
N ARG A 111 14.71 2.06 -16.92
CA ARG A 111 15.16 2.27 -18.30
C ARG A 111 16.63 2.69 -18.40
N THR A 112 17.32 2.84 -17.28
CA THR A 112 18.76 3.15 -17.26
C THR A 112 19.57 1.94 -16.76
N PRO A 113 20.91 1.92 -16.95
CA PRO A 113 21.77 0.88 -16.39
C PRO A 113 21.69 0.72 -14.87
N LEU A 114 21.13 1.71 -14.14
CA LEU A 114 20.92 1.64 -12.69
C LEU A 114 19.97 0.50 -12.29
N VAL A 115 19.15 0.00 -13.20
CA VAL A 115 18.31 -1.19 -12.96
C VAL A 115 19.13 -2.40 -12.49
N LYS A 116 20.41 -2.48 -12.87
CA LYS A 116 21.34 -3.55 -12.45
C LYS A 116 21.70 -3.48 -10.96
N LEU A 117 21.46 -2.34 -10.30
CA LEU A 117 21.62 -2.17 -8.86
C LEU A 117 20.40 -2.69 -8.09
N LEU A 118 19.26 -2.86 -8.76
CA LEU A 118 18.06 -3.42 -8.17
C LEU A 118 18.09 -4.94 -8.27
N PRO A 119 17.61 -5.67 -7.25
CA PRO A 119 17.54 -7.12 -7.35
C PRO A 119 16.53 -7.53 -8.41
N GLU A 120 16.86 -8.57 -9.19
CA GLU A 120 16.00 -9.09 -10.24
C GLU A 120 14.65 -9.60 -9.72
N LYS A 121 14.63 -10.03 -8.44
CA LYS A 121 13.45 -10.55 -7.76
C LYS A 121 13.35 -9.97 -6.34
N PRO A 122 12.13 -9.79 -5.82
CA PRO A 122 11.93 -9.45 -4.42
C PRO A 122 12.57 -10.53 -3.52
N THR A 123 13.34 -10.09 -2.53
CA THR A 123 13.93 -10.97 -1.51
C THR A 123 13.22 -10.71 -0.18
N LEU A 124 13.19 -11.72 0.71
CA LEU A 124 12.56 -11.55 2.03
C LEU A 124 13.17 -10.38 2.81
N ALA A 125 14.50 -10.23 2.79
CA ALA A 125 15.19 -9.15 3.49
C ALA A 125 14.79 -7.77 2.95
N LEU A 126 14.73 -7.62 1.61
CA LEU A 126 14.28 -6.37 0.99
C LEU A 126 12.82 -6.07 1.34
N GLU A 127 11.93 -7.06 1.31
CA GLU A 127 10.51 -6.87 1.59
C GLU A 127 10.23 -6.55 3.06
N ILE A 128 10.99 -7.13 4.00
CA ILE A 128 10.93 -6.74 5.42
C ILE A 128 11.44 -5.31 5.60
N ALA A 129 12.59 -4.95 5.02
CA ALA A 129 13.13 -3.60 5.13
C ALA A 129 12.19 -2.55 4.51
N ALA A 130 11.59 -2.88 3.36
CA ALA A 130 10.66 -2.02 2.64
C ALA A 130 9.26 -1.97 3.31
N ALA A 131 8.90 -2.95 4.14
CA ALA A 131 7.63 -2.96 4.88
C ALA A 131 7.52 -1.78 5.85
N VAL A 132 8.64 -1.34 6.44
CA VAL A 132 8.65 -0.24 7.41
C VAL A 132 8.23 1.10 6.78
N PRO A 133 8.92 1.63 5.76
CA PRO A 133 8.51 2.88 5.12
C PRO A 133 7.15 2.76 4.41
N ASP A 134 6.80 1.59 3.84
CA ASP A 134 5.47 1.36 3.26
C ASP A 134 4.36 1.46 4.31
N ALA A 135 4.56 0.86 5.49
CA ALA A 135 3.62 0.93 6.60
C ALA A 135 3.47 2.37 7.12
N ILE A 136 4.57 3.10 7.33
CA ILE A 136 4.52 4.50 7.77
C ILE A 136 3.79 5.36 6.74
N GLY A 137 4.13 5.23 5.44
CA GLY A 137 3.45 5.95 4.37
C GLY A 137 1.96 5.64 4.31
N ARG A 138 1.58 4.36 4.48
CA ARG A 138 0.17 3.93 4.53
C ARG A 138 -0.58 4.56 5.69
N VAL A 139 0.00 4.56 6.89
CA VAL A 139 -0.64 5.14 8.07
C VAL A 139 -0.82 6.63 7.89
N LEU A 140 0.22 7.35 7.45
CA LEU A 140 0.13 8.80 7.22
C LEU A 140 -0.91 9.13 6.15
N LEU A 141 -0.98 8.33 5.09
CA LEU A 141 -2.01 8.45 4.06
C LEU A 141 -3.42 8.26 4.64
N CYS A 142 -3.63 7.21 5.44
CA CYS A 142 -4.93 6.91 6.05
C CYS A 142 -5.33 7.90 7.14
N THR A 143 -4.38 8.58 7.78
CA THR A 143 -4.64 9.42 8.95
C THR A 143 -4.44 10.90 8.61
N ARG A 144 -3.19 11.34 8.57
CA ARG A 144 -2.78 12.74 8.43
C ARG A 144 -3.22 13.36 7.10
N PHE A 145 -3.16 12.61 6.00
CA PHE A 145 -3.48 13.15 4.68
C PHE A 145 -4.95 12.99 4.27
N THR A 146 -5.75 12.21 5.00
CA THR A 146 -7.16 11.96 4.65
C THR A 146 -8.10 12.15 5.83
N THR A 147 -8.01 11.34 6.88
CA THR A 147 -8.92 11.45 8.04
C THR A 147 -8.85 12.80 8.74
N LEU A 148 -7.65 13.31 9.05
CA LEU A 148 -7.51 14.60 9.75
C LEU A 148 -8.11 15.78 8.97
N PRO A 149 -7.85 15.92 7.65
CA PRO A 149 -8.54 16.88 6.79
C PRO A 149 -10.07 16.84 6.86
N ILE A 150 -10.66 15.64 7.00
CA ILE A 150 -12.12 15.48 7.12
C ILE A 150 -12.61 15.95 8.50
N LEU A 151 -11.84 15.68 9.56
CA LEU A 151 -12.21 16.07 10.93
C LEU A 151 -12.09 17.59 11.16
N TYR A 152 -11.16 18.24 10.46
CA TYR A 152 -10.86 19.67 10.59
C TYR A 152 -11.05 20.42 9.26
N PRO A 153 -12.32 20.58 8.80
CA PRO A 153 -12.63 21.27 7.56
C PRO A 153 -12.16 22.72 7.62
N GLY A 154 -11.45 23.17 6.58
CA GLY A 154 -10.79 24.49 6.51
C GLY A 154 -9.28 24.41 6.22
N THR A 155 -8.69 23.22 6.29
CA THR A 155 -7.26 22.99 6.03
C THR A 155 -6.99 22.24 4.72
N SER A 156 -8.03 21.78 4.03
CA SER A 156 -7.90 20.88 2.88
C SER A 156 -8.85 21.24 1.74
N TRP A 157 -8.44 20.88 0.52
CA TRP A 157 -9.27 20.94 -0.68
C TRP A 157 -10.46 19.97 -0.63
N LEU A 158 -10.41 18.98 0.26
CA LEU A 158 -11.44 17.96 0.41
C LEU A 158 -12.54 18.43 1.38
N ASN A 159 -13.49 19.22 0.89
CA ASN A 159 -14.63 19.73 1.66
C ASN A 159 -15.76 18.68 1.82
N LEU A 160 -15.43 17.51 2.38
CA LEU A 160 -16.40 16.44 2.64
C LEU A 160 -16.90 16.49 4.09
N PRO A 161 -18.18 16.16 4.35
CA PRO A 161 -18.70 16.12 5.72
C PRO A 161 -18.08 14.95 6.48
N ALA A 162 -17.69 15.20 7.74
CA ALA A 162 -17.24 14.18 8.67
C ALA A 162 -18.40 13.26 9.08
N THR A 163 -18.63 12.22 8.29
CA THR A 163 -19.56 11.11 8.57
C THR A 163 -18.77 9.80 8.70
N TYR A 164 -19.35 8.77 9.32
CA TYR A 164 -18.73 7.44 9.37
C TYR A 164 -18.27 6.94 8.00
N SER A 165 -19.14 7.10 6.99
CA SER A 165 -18.85 6.68 5.62
C SER A 165 -17.69 7.47 5.03
N THR A 166 -17.68 8.80 5.15
CA THR A 166 -16.58 9.63 4.63
C THR A 166 -15.26 9.29 5.32
N ILE A 167 -15.29 9.17 6.65
CA ILE A 167 -14.10 8.91 7.47
C ILE A 167 -13.47 7.57 7.11
N LEU A 168 -14.25 6.54 6.77
CA LEU A 168 -13.71 5.23 6.39
C LEU A 168 -13.40 5.12 4.89
N LEU A 169 -14.28 5.63 4.02
CA LEU A 169 -14.17 5.43 2.58
C LEU A 169 -13.08 6.30 1.95
N VAL A 170 -12.88 7.54 2.39
CA VAL A 170 -11.85 8.41 1.79
C VAL A 170 -10.45 7.84 2.04
N PRO A 171 -10.01 7.54 3.28
CA PRO A 171 -8.75 6.86 3.52
C PRO A 171 -8.62 5.56 2.74
N PHE A 172 -9.70 4.77 2.66
CA PHE A 172 -9.71 3.54 1.88
C PHE A 172 -9.47 3.79 0.38
N ILE A 173 -10.12 4.79 -0.24
CA ILE A 173 -9.93 5.14 -1.65
C ILE A 173 -8.51 5.63 -1.95
N PHE A 174 -7.89 6.34 -1.01
CA PHE A 174 -6.50 6.78 -1.13
C PHE A 174 -5.50 5.65 -0.94
N ALA A 175 -5.70 4.85 0.11
CA ALA A 175 -4.72 3.87 0.54
C ALA A 175 -4.87 2.51 -0.14
N VAL A 176 -6.06 2.12 -0.55
CA VAL A 176 -6.26 1.14 -1.62
C VAL A 176 -6.45 2.01 -2.84
N PRO A 177 -5.42 2.22 -3.69
CA PRO A 177 -5.64 3.02 -4.86
C PRO A 177 -6.82 2.37 -5.58
N PHE A 178 -7.94 3.05 -5.73
CA PHE A 178 -9.01 2.51 -6.57
C PHE A 178 -8.47 2.27 -7.99
N ALA A 179 -7.41 3.03 -8.32
CA ALA A 179 -6.48 2.78 -9.39
C ALA A 179 -5.79 1.42 -9.40
N ALA A 180 -5.48 0.78 -8.27
CA ALA A 180 -4.99 -0.59 -8.20
C ALA A 180 -6.03 -1.56 -8.78
N PHE A 181 -7.33 -1.37 -8.51
CA PHE A 181 -8.39 -2.13 -9.20
C PHE A 181 -8.43 -1.84 -10.69
N ALA A 182 -8.27 -0.58 -11.12
CA ALA A 182 -8.18 -0.23 -12.54
C ALA A 182 -6.87 -0.76 -13.19
N PHE A 183 -5.81 -0.88 -12.41
CA PHE A 183 -4.45 -1.23 -12.81
C PHE A 183 -4.29 -2.75 -12.96
N THR A 184 -4.62 -3.52 -11.92
CA THR A 184 -4.67 -4.98 -11.96
C THR A 184 -5.83 -5.45 -12.82
N GLY A 185 -6.94 -4.69 -12.81
CA GLY A 185 -8.07 -4.87 -13.70
C GLY A 185 -7.69 -4.71 -15.17
N GLY A 186 -7.02 -3.63 -15.55
CA GLY A 186 -6.62 -3.36 -16.94
C GLY A 186 -5.33 -4.06 -17.38
N ASN A 187 -4.56 -4.63 -16.43
CA ASN A 187 -3.24 -5.22 -16.67
C ASN A 187 -2.31 -4.25 -17.43
N LEU A 188 -2.24 -2.99 -16.97
CA LEU A 188 -1.59 -1.90 -17.69
C LEU A 188 -0.07 -2.06 -17.89
N PHE A 189 0.60 -3.03 -17.24
CA PHE A 189 2.02 -3.33 -17.48
C PHE A 189 2.26 -4.53 -18.40
N ALA A 190 1.20 -5.16 -18.89
CA ALA A 190 1.33 -6.12 -19.98
C ALA A 190 1.37 -5.40 -21.34
N PRO A 191 2.00 -6.00 -22.37
CA PRO A 191 2.01 -5.45 -23.73
C PRO A 191 0.61 -5.25 -24.30
N GLU A 192 -0.33 -6.11 -23.89
CA GLU A 192 -1.73 -6.03 -24.26
C GLU A 192 -2.54 -5.74 -23.00
N VAL A 193 -3.26 -4.61 -23.01
CA VAL A 193 -4.23 -4.25 -21.98
C VAL A 193 -5.38 -5.25 -22.04
N LYS A 194 -5.57 -6.02 -20.98
CA LYS A 194 -6.64 -7.03 -20.88
C LYS A 194 -7.35 -6.85 -19.56
N LEU A 195 -8.68 -6.89 -19.61
CA LEU A 195 -9.48 -6.90 -18.41
C LEU A 195 -9.26 -8.24 -17.68
N THR A 196 -8.71 -8.20 -16.48
CA THR A 196 -8.54 -9.36 -15.61
C THR A 196 -9.17 -9.09 -14.26
N THR A 197 -9.47 -10.14 -13.48
CA THR A 197 -9.94 -9.95 -12.11
C THR A 197 -8.80 -9.32 -11.29
N PRO A 198 -9.03 -8.12 -10.70
CA PRO A 198 -8.09 -7.45 -9.83
C PRO A 198 -7.54 -8.40 -8.77
N ALA A 199 -6.25 -8.29 -8.47
CA ALA A 199 -5.60 -9.15 -7.46
C ALA A 199 -6.27 -9.01 -6.09
N GLU A 200 -6.78 -7.81 -5.82
CA GLU A 200 -7.48 -7.38 -4.61
C GLU A 200 -8.89 -8.02 -4.48
N LEU A 201 -9.53 -8.38 -5.60
CA LEU A 201 -10.82 -9.07 -5.61
C LEU A 201 -10.68 -10.59 -5.65
N ARG A 202 -9.45 -11.12 -5.74
CA ARG A 202 -9.26 -12.57 -5.75
C ARG A 202 -9.63 -13.14 -4.38
N PRO A 203 -10.42 -14.22 -4.35
CA PRO A 203 -10.91 -14.75 -3.10
C PRO A 203 -9.74 -15.38 -2.33
N TRP A 204 -9.45 -14.78 -1.17
CA TRP A 204 -8.63 -15.31 -0.07
C TRP A 204 -7.12 -15.09 -0.08
N GLY A 205 -6.62 -14.61 1.07
CA GLY A 205 -5.21 -14.72 1.46
C GLY A 205 -4.64 -13.46 2.10
N TRP A 206 -3.43 -13.59 2.64
CA TRP A 206 -2.58 -12.48 3.07
C TRP A 206 -2.26 -11.45 1.97
N THR A 207 -2.65 -11.74 0.72
CA THR A 207 -2.60 -10.82 -0.41
C THR A 207 -3.68 -9.74 -0.37
N ALA A 208 -4.75 -9.93 0.42
CA ALA A 208 -5.79 -8.92 0.62
C ALA A 208 -5.47 -7.94 1.76
N VAL A 209 -4.31 -8.06 2.42
CA VAL A 209 -3.88 -7.17 3.51
C VAL A 209 -3.94 -5.72 3.08
N ASP A 210 -3.45 -5.41 1.88
CA ASP A 210 -3.47 -4.04 1.36
C ASP A 210 -4.88 -3.47 1.20
N ALA A 211 -5.89 -4.33 0.99
CA ALA A 211 -7.28 -3.91 0.83
C ALA A 211 -7.96 -3.61 2.18
N TRP A 212 -7.79 -4.47 3.19
CA TRP A 212 -8.49 -4.27 4.48
C TRP A 212 -7.70 -3.39 5.46
N ILE A 213 -6.37 -3.28 5.32
CA ILE A 213 -5.53 -2.52 6.25
C ILE A 213 -5.98 -1.05 6.39
N PRO A 214 -6.41 -0.33 5.33
CA PRO A 214 -6.81 1.07 5.49
C PRO A 214 -8.06 1.23 6.35
N LEU A 215 -9.04 0.33 6.18
CA LEU A 215 -10.25 0.32 7.01
C LEU A 215 -9.91 0.03 8.48
N PHE A 216 -9.04 -0.96 8.70
CA PHE A 216 -8.58 -1.31 10.04
C PHE A 216 -7.81 -0.18 10.72
N ILE A 217 -6.83 0.41 10.03
CA ILE A 217 -5.97 1.47 10.59
C ILE A 217 -6.75 2.76 10.82
N THR A 218 -7.64 3.14 9.90
CA THR A 218 -8.52 4.29 10.09
C THR A 218 -9.43 4.10 11.30
N THR A 219 -10.04 2.92 11.43
CA THR A 219 -10.88 2.58 12.58
C THR A 219 -10.08 2.60 13.88
N LEU A 220 -8.90 1.98 13.89
CA LEU A 220 -8.01 1.96 15.04
C LEU A 220 -7.60 3.39 15.46
N PHE A 221 -7.19 4.22 14.49
CA PHE A 221 -6.85 5.62 14.72
C PHE A 221 -8.01 6.39 15.37
N MET A 222 -9.20 6.30 14.80
CA MET A 222 -10.40 6.95 15.34
C MET A 222 -10.77 6.44 16.74
N MET A 223 -10.59 5.14 17.01
CA MET A 223 -10.83 4.57 18.34
C MET A 223 -9.80 5.04 19.37
N LEU A 224 -8.56 5.30 18.97
CA LEU A 224 -7.47 5.75 19.84
C LEU A 224 -7.59 7.23 20.23
N ILE A 225 -7.95 8.10 19.28
CA ILE A 225 -8.12 9.55 19.55
C ILE A 225 -9.44 9.87 20.28
N GLY A 226 -10.40 8.92 20.26
CA GLY A 226 -11.67 9.03 20.94
C GLY A 226 -12.77 9.71 20.10
N PRO A 227 -13.92 10.03 20.74
CA PRO A 227 -15.06 10.61 20.04
C PRO A 227 -14.72 11.96 19.36
N LYS A 228 -15.03 12.07 18.07
CA LYS A 228 -14.87 13.26 17.22
C LYS A 228 -16.11 13.47 16.36
N LYS A 229 -16.20 14.59 15.63
CA LYS A 229 -17.32 14.83 14.71
C LYS A 229 -17.38 13.70 13.67
N GLY A 230 -18.53 13.04 13.56
CA GLY A 230 -18.71 11.90 12.65
C GLY A 230 -18.28 10.54 13.20
N TRP A 231 -17.71 10.47 14.41
CA TRP A 231 -17.25 9.23 15.04
C TRP A 231 -17.49 9.27 16.56
N ARG A 232 -18.49 8.53 17.04
CA ARG A 232 -18.95 8.63 18.44
C ARG A 232 -18.26 7.66 19.39
N HIS A 233 -17.45 6.73 18.87
CA HIS A 233 -16.87 5.63 19.63
C HIS A 233 -15.39 5.87 19.93
N GLY A 234 -14.87 5.24 20.98
CA GLY A 234 -13.45 5.28 21.32
C GLY A 234 -13.12 4.27 22.40
N PHE A 235 -11.84 3.92 22.53
CA PHE A 235 -11.37 3.02 23.59
C PHE A 235 -11.25 3.72 24.96
N GLY A 236 -11.59 5.00 25.06
CA GLY A 236 -11.37 5.81 26.25
C GLY A 236 -9.88 6.14 26.49
N THR A 237 -9.04 5.95 25.47
CA THR A 237 -7.60 6.21 25.53
C THR A 237 -7.26 7.69 25.36
N TYR A 238 -8.07 8.42 24.58
CA TYR A 238 -7.93 9.86 24.29
C TYR A 238 -6.49 10.26 23.96
N LEU A 239 -5.84 9.46 23.11
CA LEU A 239 -4.48 9.77 22.67
C LEU A 239 -4.49 11.03 21.81
N ASP A 240 -3.39 11.78 21.90
CA ASP A 240 -3.08 12.79 20.90
C ASP A 240 -2.99 12.15 19.51
N GLU A 241 -3.34 12.91 18.47
CA GLU A 241 -3.39 12.43 17.09
C GLU A 241 -2.03 11.87 16.64
N ASP A 242 -0.95 12.54 17.02
CA ASP A 242 0.40 12.12 16.64
C ASP A 242 0.80 10.83 17.36
N ALA A 243 0.43 10.68 18.63
CA ALA A 243 0.64 9.44 19.38
C ALA A 243 -0.17 8.28 18.78
N ALA A 244 -1.42 8.52 18.39
CA ALA A 244 -2.26 7.52 17.73
C ALA A 244 -1.69 7.11 16.36
N ILE A 245 -1.14 8.04 15.58
CA ILE A 245 -0.43 7.76 14.32
C ILE A 245 0.74 6.81 14.55
N VAL A 246 1.58 7.06 15.57
CA VAL A 246 2.73 6.19 15.86
C VAL A 246 2.28 4.78 16.26
N VAL A 247 1.25 4.66 17.09
CA VAL A 247 0.68 3.35 17.47
C VAL A 247 0.17 2.61 16.22
N CYS A 248 -0.59 3.29 15.37
CA CYS A 248 -1.06 2.74 14.10
C CYS A 248 0.12 2.30 13.20
N ALA A 249 1.20 3.08 13.13
CA ALA A 249 2.39 2.76 12.34
C ALA A 249 3.06 1.48 12.85
N ILE A 250 3.28 1.34 14.17
CA ILE A 250 3.85 0.12 14.77
C ILE A 250 3.02 -1.12 14.42
N VAL A 251 1.69 -1.04 14.59
CA VAL A 251 0.79 -2.14 14.27
C VAL A 251 0.86 -2.49 12.78
N THR A 252 0.90 -1.49 11.90
CA THR A 252 0.98 -1.70 10.45
C THR A 252 2.31 -2.31 10.02
N ILE A 253 3.43 -1.89 10.64
CA ILE A 253 4.77 -2.47 10.39
C ILE A 253 4.75 -3.96 10.68
N VAL A 254 4.26 -4.37 11.86
CA VAL A 254 4.15 -5.79 12.24
C VAL A 254 3.31 -6.58 11.24
N ILE A 255 2.17 -6.03 10.80
CA ILE A 255 1.30 -6.68 9.81
C ILE A 255 2.01 -6.82 8.46
N PHE A 256 2.73 -5.79 8.00
CA PHE A 256 3.41 -5.80 6.70
C PHE A 256 4.65 -6.71 6.70
N GLU A 257 5.38 -6.77 7.81
CA GLU A 257 6.47 -7.73 7.99
C GLU A 257 5.94 -9.17 8.04
N ALA A 258 4.84 -9.42 8.77
CA ALA A 258 4.19 -10.72 8.78
C ALA A 258 3.74 -11.15 7.37
N ARG A 259 3.19 -10.21 6.57
CA ARG A 259 2.88 -10.42 5.15
C ARG A 259 4.14 -10.77 4.35
N ALA A 260 5.24 -10.05 4.53
CA ALA A 260 6.50 -10.32 3.84
C ALA A 260 7.04 -11.71 4.18
N ILE A 261 7.05 -12.09 5.46
CA ILE A 261 7.44 -13.43 5.92
C ILE A 261 6.53 -14.49 5.30
N TRP A 262 5.22 -14.29 5.31
CA TRP A 262 4.28 -15.25 4.73
C TRP A 262 4.50 -15.48 3.23
N ASN A 263 4.78 -14.41 2.49
CA ASN A 263 4.93 -14.45 1.04
C ASN A 263 6.31 -14.95 0.59
N PHE A 264 7.38 -14.61 1.32
CA PHE A 264 8.76 -14.82 0.87
C PHE A 264 9.58 -15.78 1.73
N ALA A 265 9.10 -16.21 2.90
CA ALA A 265 9.83 -17.19 3.70
C ALA A 265 9.92 -18.55 2.97
N PRO A 266 11.08 -19.24 3.05
CA PRO A 266 11.22 -20.58 2.51
C PRO A 266 10.14 -21.51 3.09
N ARG A 267 9.24 -21.99 2.24
CA ARG A 267 8.24 -22.98 2.69
C ARG A 267 8.98 -24.29 2.96
N PRO A 268 8.75 -24.94 4.11
CA PRO A 268 9.33 -26.25 4.37
C PRO A 268 8.93 -27.17 3.22
N LYS A 269 9.91 -27.80 2.56
CA LYS A 269 9.65 -28.76 1.49
C LYS A 269 8.69 -29.79 2.08
N LYS A 270 7.43 -29.81 1.61
CA LYS A 270 6.48 -30.86 2.00
C LYS A 270 7.19 -32.18 1.73
N SER A 271 7.53 -32.90 2.80
CA SER A 271 8.27 -34.16 2.70
C SER A 271 7.58 -35.03 1.66
N GLY A 272 8.36 -35.68 0.81
CA GLY A 272 7.90 -36.36 -0.42
C GLY A 272 6.78 -37.40 -0.24
N LYS A 273 6.31 -37.66 0.99
CA LYS A 273 5.15 -38.48 1.32
C LYS A 273 3.89 -38.08 0.52
N SER A 274 3.67 -36.80 0.20
CA SER A 274 2.51 -36.39 -0.61
C SER A 274 2.65 -36.75 -2.09
N LYS A 275 3.86 -36.68 -2.67
CA LYS A 275 4.11 -37.11 -4.05
C LYS A 275 4.05 -38.64 -4.17
N SER A 276 4.55 -39.35 -3.15
CA SER A 276 4.43 -40.82 -3.06
C SER A 276 2.96 -41.27 -2.98
N LYS A 277 2.10 -40.58 -2.21
CA LYS A 277 0.67 -40.90 -2.15
C LYS A 277 -0.05 -40.61 -3.47
N LYS A 278 0.24 -39.49 -4.15
CA LYS A 278 -0.37 -39.19 -5.46
C LYS A 278 0.08 -40.20 -6.54
N ALA A 279 1.37 -40.53 -6.59
CA ALA A 279 1.89 -41.54 -7.50
C ALA A 279 1.37 -42.95 -7.21
N LYS A 280 1.18 -43.33 -5.93
CA LYS A 280 0.54 -44.59 -5.56
C LYS A 280 -0.94 -44.62 -5.96
N LYS A 281 -1.66 -43.50 -5.82
CA LYS A 281 -3.07 -43.41 -6.21
C LYS A 281 -3.24 -43.51 -7.73
N GLU A 282 -2.44 -42.79 -8.52
CA GLU A 282 -2.45 -42.88 -9.99
C GLU A 282 -2.07 -44.28 -10.50
N LYS A 283 -1.13 -44.98 -9.83
CA LYS A 283 -0.84 -46.39 -10.17
C LYS A 283 -2.01 -47.31 -9.86
N ALA A 284 -2.67 -47.14 -8.72
CA ALA A 284 -3.81 -47.97 -8.32
C ALA A 284 -5.04 -47.74 -9.21
N GLU A 285 -5.29 -46.53 -9.70
CA GLU A 285 -6.37 -46.24 -10.65
C GLU A 285 -6.10 -46.91 -12.01
N LYS A 286 -4.87 -46.83 -12.53
CA LYS A 286 -4.48 -47.51 -13.79
C LYS A 286 -4.56 -49.04 -13.72
N GLU A 287 -4.25 -49.63 -12.56
CA GLU A 287 -4.40 -51.09 -12.36
C GLU A 287 -5.87 -51.53 -12.29
N LYS A 288 -6.78 -50.65 -11.86
CA LYS A 288 -8.22 -50.95 -11.86
C LYS A 288 -8.81 -50.89 -13.26
N GLU A 289 -8.45 -49.89 -14.07
CA GLU A 289 -8.90 -49.79 -15.46
C GLU A 289 -8.46 -51.00 -16.30
N LYS A 290 -7.22 -51.47 -16.14
CA LYS A 290 -6.72 -52.67 -16.83
C LYS A 290 -7.41 -53.99 -16.46
N LYS A 291 -8.12 -54.05 -15.34
CA LYS A 291 -8.84 -55.26 -14.91
C LYS A 291 -10.30 -55.27 -15.32
N SER A 292 -10.81 -54.15 -15.84
CA SER A 292 -12.19 -54.01 -16.31
C SER A 292 -12.35 -54.13 -17.83
N GLU A 293 -11.25 -54.19 -18.57
CA GLU A 293 -11.18 -54.56 -20.00
C GLU A 293 -10.94 -56.07 -20.13
#